data_AF-A0A7D7QYE5-F1
#
_entry.id   AF-A0A7D7QYE5-F1
#
_cell.length_a   1.000
_cell.length_b   1.000
_cell.length_c   1.000
_cell.angle_alpha   90.00
_cell.angle_beta   90.00
_cell.angle_gamma   90.00
#
_symmetry.space_group_name_H-M   'P 1'
#
loop_
_entity.id
_entity.type
_entity.pdbx_description
1 polymer ?
#
loop_
_entity_poly.entity_id
_entity_poly.type
_entity_poly.pdbx_seq_one_letter_code
_entity_poly.pdbx_strand_id
1 'polypeptide(L)'
;MATENISGKPSLAATITAVATLITAVGGLIYALKTGNLSAEGNREEVKSAVALRAQKVEKILNGTVGKMQAVFTLTFNNSSVAGSYYYNARPQKIYDLRGTLNQNELHLNEYTKGVLSAKCVLESGQDGCYTGTMYNTDGRVFPMQLCE
;
A
#
# COMPACT_ATOMS: atom_id res chain seq x y z
N MET A 1 -12.44 -11.14 68.35
CA MET A 1 -12.87 -11.28 66.94
C MET A 1 -11.59 -11.28 66.12
N ALA A 2 -11.15 -12.36 65.47
CA ALA A 2 -11.83 -13.39 64.65
C ALA A 2 -11.76 -13.07 63.13
N THR A 3 -10.93 -13.86 62.46
CA THR A 3 -11.11 -14.60 61.18
C THR A 3 -12.55 -14.70 60.59
N GLU A 4 -12.87 -14.98 59.30
CA GLU A 4 -12.16 -15.50 58.09
C GLU A 4 -13.12 -15.44 56.83
N ASN A 5 -12.83 -15.77 55.55
CA ASN A 5 -11.62 -16.02 54.73
C ASN A 5 -11.89 -15.85 53.18
N ILE A 6 -10.86 -16.08 52.34
CA ILE A 6 -10.77 -16.52 50.90
C ILE A 6 -12.03 -16.52 49.98
N SER A 7 -11.85 -16.05 48.72
CA SER A 7 -12.29 -16.62 47.40
C SER A 7 -12.64 -15.49 46.41
N GLY A 8 -12.36 -15.47 45.09
CA GLY A 8 -11.68 -16.35 44.11
C GLY A 8 -11.90 -15.70 42.71
N LYS A 9 -11.23 -15.98 41.58
CA LYS A 9 -10.27 -17.01 41.12
C LYS A 9 -9.38 -16.39 40.01
N PRO A 10 -8.18 -16.93 39.70
CA PRO A 10 -7.53 -16.66 38.42
C PRO A 10 -8.24 -17.43 37.27
N SER A 11 -8.13 -16.95 36.04
CA SER A 11 -8.59 -17.67 34.83
C SER A 11 -7.45 -17.81 33.83
N LEU A 12 -7.01 -19.04 33.60
CA LEU A 12 -5.88 -19.40 32.74
C LEU A 12 -6.23 -20.66 31.92
N ALA A 13 -6.94 -20.44 30.80
CA ALA A 13 -7.10 -21.36 29.67
C ALA A 13 -7.64 -20.53 28.48
N ALA A 14 -6.96 -20.30 27.35
CA ALA A 14 -6.16 -21.16 26.47
C ALA A 14 -7.01 -22.00 25.49
N THR A 15 -7.16 -21.48 24.26
CA THR A 15 -7.40 -22.26 23.04
C THR A 15 -6.67 -21.60 21.87
N ILE A 16 -5.77 -22.34 21.25
CA ILE A 16 -5.19 -22.03 19.94
C ILE A 16 -5.93 -22.91 18.93
N THR A 17 -6.48 -22.31 17.86
CA THR A 17 -7.01 -23.06 16.72
C THR A 17 -6.61 -22.37 15.41
N ALA A 18 -6.40 -23.16 14.36
CA ALA A 18 -5.45 -22.83 13.30
C ALA A 18 -6.04 -22.20 12.02
N VAL A 19 -5.11 -21.80 11.17
CA VAL A 19 -5.22 -21.21 9.82
C VAL A 19 -6.14 -22.01 8.88
N ALA A 20 -6.83 -21.30 7.99
CA ALA A 20 -7.40 -21.85 6.76
C ALA A 20 -6.91 -21.05 5.53
N THR A 21 -5.82 -21.49 4.90
CA THR A 21 -5.33 -20.93 3.62
C THR A 21 -6.07 -21.56 2.44
N LEU A 22 -6.94 -20.80 1.78
CA LEU A 22 -7.62 -21.26 0.58
C LEU A 22 -6.73 -21.10 -0.67
N ILE A 23 -5.87 -22.09 -0.91
CA ILE A 23 -5.16 -22.22 -2.19
C ILE A 23 -6.13 -22.84 -3.20
N THR A 24 -6.79 -22.00 -4.00
CA THR A 24 -7.69 -22.46 -5.08
C THR A 24 -6.88 -23.06 -6.23
N ALA A 25 -6.50 -24.32 -6.10
CA ALA A 25 -5.77 -25.07 -7.11
C ALA A 25 -6.66 -25.39 -8.33
N VAL A 26 -6.62 -24.53 -9.35
CA VAL A 26 -6.87 -24.95 -10.74
C VAL A 26 -5.49 -25.28 -11.31
N GLY A 27 -5.19 -26.49 -11.77
CA GLY A 27 -6.10 -27.51 -12.29
C GLY A 27 -5.76 -27.75 -13.77
N GLY A 28 -4.48 -28.01 -14.04
CA GLY A 28 -3.89 -27.93 -15.38
C GLY A 28 -2.64 -28.82 -15.48
N LEU A 29 -2.84 -30.12 -15.36
CA LEU A 29 -1.86 -31.15 -15.72
C LEU A 29 -1.52 -31.04 -17.22
N ILE A 30 -0.23 -31.07 -17.60
CA ILE A 30 0.29 -31.88 -18.72
C ILE A 30 1.83 -31.83 -18.83
N TYR A 31 2.41 -33.02 -18.92
CA TYR A 31 3.73 -33.41 -19.44
C TYR A 31 5.02 -32.68 -19.01
N ALA A 32 5.88 -33.46 -18.35
CA ALA A 32 7.32 -33.31 -18.52
C ALA A 32 7.74 -33.80 -19.92
N LEU A 33 8.77 -33.16 -20.50
CA LEU A 33 9.73 -33.86 -21.35
C LEU A 33 11.17 -33.49 -20.95
N LYS A 34 12.00 -34.53 -20.88
CA LYS A 34 13.40 -34.48 -20.45
C LYS A 34 14.29 -34.50 -21.69
N THR A 35 15.22 -33.54 -21.78
CA THR A 35 16.41 -33.49 -22.67
C THR A 35 16.24 -33.99 -24.11
N GLY A 36 16.21 -33.05 -25.06
CA GLY A 36 16.45 -33.33 -26.48
C GLY A 36 17.26 -32.20 -27.11
N ASN A 37 18.54 -32.44 -27.41
CA ASN A 37 19.36 -31.55 -28.23
C ASN A 37 19.36 -32.10 -29.66
N LEU A 38 18.71 -31.41 -30.59
CA LEU A 38 18.65 -31.76 -32.01
C LEU A 38 18.55 -30.48 -32.85
N SER A 39 19.36 -30.41 -33.90
CA SER A 39 19.54 -29.23 -34.74
C SER A 39 18.61 -29.24 -35.96
N ALA A 40 18.08 -28.06 -36.32
CA ALA A 40 17.63 -27.72 -37.67
C ALA A 40 17.57 -26.19 -37.81
N GLU A 41 17.89 -25.64 -38.98
CA GLU A 41 17.97 -24.20 -39.22
C GLU A 41 16.61 -23.48 -39.32
N GLY A 42 16.65 -22.16 -39.08
CA GLY A 42 15.98 -21.22 -39.97
C GLY A 42 14.54 -20.82 -39.63
N ASN A 43 14.39 -19.80 -38.78
CA ASN A 43 14.14 -18.44 -39.31
C ASN A 43 14.35 -17.34 -38.26
N ARG A 44 14.53 -16.10 -38.75
CA ARG A 44 14.81 -14.91 -37.94
C ARG A 44 13.52 -14.13 -37.68
N GLU A 45 12.76 -14.55 -36.67
CA GLU A 45 11.80 -13.65 -36.02
C GLU A 45 12.40 -13.11 -34.71
N GLU A 46 12.29 -11.80 -34.53
CA GLU A 46 12.82 -11.10 -33.37
C GLU A 46 11.92 -11.38 -32.16
N VAL A 47 12.29 -12.39 -31.36
CA VAL A 47 11.63 -12.67 -30.07
C VAL A 47 11.87 -11.49 -29.12
N LYS A 48 10.99 -10.50 -29.19
CA LYS A 48 10.96 -9.37 -28.26
C LYS A 48 10.83 -9.92 -26.86
N SER A 49 11.91 -9.76 -26.10
CA SER A 49 12.15 -10.47 -24.85
C SER A 49 10.92 -10.43 -23.94
N ALA A 50 10.37 -11.60 -23.62
CA ALA A 50 9.21 -11.75 -22.76
C ALA A 50 9.48 -11.41 -21.28
N VAL A 51 10.57 -10.69 -21.00
CA VAL A 51 10.81 -9.94 -19.76
C VAL A 51 9.90 -8.70 -19.75
N ALA A 52 8.59 -8.96 -19.72
CA ALA A 52 7.63 -8.02 -19.17
C ALA A 52 7.98 -7.88 -17.69
N LEU A 53 8.84 -6.90 -17.39
CA LEU A 53 9.32 -6.58 -16.04
C LEU A 53 8.12 -6.55 -15.10
N ARG A 54 8.14 -7.41 -14.08
CA ARG A 54 7.09 -7.45 -13.06
C ARG A 54 7.05 -6.09 -12.38
N ALA A 55 6.08 -5.27 -12.76
CA ALA A 55 5.80 -3.99 -12.12
C ALA A 55 5.61 -4.26 -10.62
N GLN A 56 6.58 -3.83 -9.81
CA GLN A 56 6.58 -4.16 -8.39
C GLN A 56 5.54 -3.28 -7.71
N LYS A 57 4.36 -3.85 -7.44
CA LYS A 57 3.36 -3.24 -6.57
C LYS A 57 3.94 -3.19 -5.16
N VAL A 58 4.40 -2.02 -4.73
CA VAL A 58 4.92 -1.79 -3.37
C VAL A 58 3.84 -1.08 -2.57
N GLU A 59 3.45 -1.67 -1.44
CA GLU A 59 2.50 -1.06 -0.52
C GLU A 59 3.25 -0.50 0.69
N LYS A 60 2.98 0.76 1.03
CA LYS A 60 3.58 1.48 2.16
C LYS A 60 2.49 2.04 3.06
N ILE A 61 2.71 1.96 4.37
CA ILE A 61 2.01 2.77 5.37
C ILE A 61 2.98 3.88 5.75
N LEU A 62 2.55 5.13 5.61
CA LEU A 62 3.33 6.33 5.88
C LEU A 62 2.64 7.16 6.97
N ASN A 63 3.42 7.70 7.89
CA ASN A 63 2.99 8.61 8.93
C ASN A 63 3.27 10.05 8.49
N GLY A 64 2.42 11.02 8.86
CA GLY A 64 2.69 12.40 8.47
C GLY A 64 1.60 13.40 8.81
N THR A 65 1.62 14.53 8.11
CA THR A 65 0.74 15.67 8.41
C THR A 65 0.04 16.24 7.19
N VAL A 66 -1.15 16.81 7.42
CA VAL A 66 -1.75 17.82 6.55
C VAL A 66 -2.09 19.04 7.41
N GLY A 67 -1.46 20.17 7.11
CA GLY A 67 -1.56 21.39 7.91
C GLY A 67 -0.99 21.17 9.31
N LYS A 68 -1.87 21.15 10.33
CA LYS A 68 -1.52 20.89 11.74
C LYS A 68 -2.06 19.55 12.25
N MET A 69 -2.64 18.72 11.38
CA MET A 69 -3.28 17.47 11.78
C MET A 69 -2.44 16.26 11.37
N GLN A 70 -2.16 15.39 12.35
CA GLN A 70 -1.50 14.10 12.12
C GLN A 70 -2.41 13.15 11.33
N ALA A 71 -1.82 12.39 10.42
CA ALA A 71 -2.48 11.52 9.47
C ALA A 71 -1.66 10.24 9.21
N VAL A 72 -2.35 9.18 8.80
CA VAL A 72 -1.77 7.93 8.30
C VAL A 72 -2.23 7.73 6.86
N PHE A 73 -1.28 7.40 5.99
CA PHE A 73 -1.46 7.22 4.55
C PHE A 73 -1.13 5.76 4.19
N THR A 74 -2.05 5.05 3.53
CA THR A 74 -1.79 3.72 2.98
C THR A 74 -1.72 3.85 1.46
N LEU A 75 -0.50 3.78 0.90
CA LEU A 75 -0.23 4.02 -0.52
C LEU A 75 0.32 2.76 -1.21
N THR A 76 -0.31 2.38 -2.31
CA THR A 76 0.24 1.48 -3.32
C THR A 76 0.98 2.30 -4.38
N PHE A 77 2.26 2.00 -4.57
CA PHE A 77 3.08 2.41 -5.70
C PHE A 77 3.11 1.28 -6.74
N ASN A 78 2.94 1.61 -8.01
CA ASN A 78 2.95 0.65 -9.13
C ASN A 78 3.55 1.32 -10.37
N ASN A 79 4.85 1.09 -10.60
CA ASN A 79 5.66 1.91 -11.50
C ASN A 79 5.52 3.41 -11.14
N SER A 80 5.17 4.27 -12.10
CA SER A 80 4.90 5.69 -11.86
C SER A 80 3.49 6.00 -11.34
N SER A 81 2.59 5.01 -11.20
CA SER A 81 1.23 5.22 -10.69
C SER A 81 1.18 5.04 -9.17
N VAL A 82 0.46 5.92 -8.48
CA VAL A 82 0.26 5.86 -7.03
C VAL A 82 -1.23 5.94 -6.70
N ALA A 83 -1.73 5.00 -5.90
CA ALA A 83 -3.11 4.96 -5.46
C ALA A 83 -3.22 4.45 -4.02
N GLY A 84 -4.21 4.94 -3.27
CA GLY A 84 -4.36 4.55 -1.88
C GLY A 84 -5.41 5.40 -1.17
N SER A 85 -5.25 5.55 0.15
CA SER A 85 -6.10 6.40 0.96
C SER A 85 -5.36 6.97 2.17
N TYR A 86 -5.97 7.94 2.84
CA TYR A 86 -5.48 8.44 4.13
C TYR A 86 -6.63 8.78 5.08
N TYR A 87 -6.31 8.84 6.37
CA TYR A 87 -7.20 9.36 7.41
C TYR A 87 -6.42 10.22 8.40
N TYR A 88 -7.13 11.10 9.11
CA TYR A 88 -6.56 11.86 10.23
C TYR A 88 -6.67 11.07 11.52
N ASN A 89 -5.63 11.07 12.35
CA ASN A 89 -5.59 10.28 13.59
C ASN A 89 -6.70 10.69 14.58
N ALA A 90 -7.13 11.96 14.54
CA ALA A 90 -8.25 12.48 15.32
C ALA A 90 -9.65 12.20 14.70
N ARG A 91 -9.72 11.60 13.50
CA ARG A 91 -10.94 11.32 12.72
C ARG A 91 -10.80 10.04 11.86
N PRO A 92 -10.45 8.88 12.43
CA PRO A 92 -10.13 7.66 11.67
C PRO A 92 -11.30 7.15 10.80
N GLN A 93 -12.55 7.47 11.17
CA GLN A 93 -13.75 7.18 10.40
C GLN A 93 -13.94 8.07 9.16
N LYS A 94 -13.08 9.09 8.95
CA LYS A 94 -13.09 9.92 7.74
C LYS A 94 -11.86 9.60 6.88
N ILE A 95 -12.04 8.60 6.02
CA ILE A 95 -11.08 8.18 5.00
C ILE A 95 -11.26 9.04 3.73
N TYR A 96 -10.14 9.31 3.06
CA TYR A 96 -10.05 10.07 1.82
C TYR A 96 -9.27 9.24 0.79
N ASP A 97 -9.74 9.16 -0.46
CA ASP A 97 -9.03 8.41 -1.51
C ASP A 97 -7.92 9.27 -2.13
N LEU A 98 -6.77 8.66 -2.44
CA LEU A 98 -5.63 9.31 -3.09
C LEU A 98 -5.30 8.61 -4.41
N ARG A 99 -5.13 9.37 -5.51
CA ARG A 99 -4.74 8.84 -6.83
C ARG A 99 -3.85 9.82 -7.59
N GLY A 100 -2.74 9.35 -8.15
CA GLY A 100 -1.84 10.19 -8.95
C GLY A 100 -0.59 9.44 -9.39
N THR A 101 0.56 10.14 -9.37
CA THR A 101 1.81 9.66 -9.97
C THR A 101 3.04 10.05 -9.17
N LEU A 102 4.06 9.18 -9.22
CA LEU A 102 5.43 9.46 -8.79
C LEU A 102 6.32 9.57 -10.04
N ASN A 103 6.91 10.74 -10.26
CA ASN A 103 7.81 11.03 -11.37
C ASN A 103 9.18 11.46 -10.79
N GLN A 104 10.19 10.61 -10.91
CA GLN A 104 11.49 10.81 -10.23
C GLN A 104 11.29 11.02 -8.72
N ASN A 105 11.43 12.25 -8.23
CA ASN A 105 11.25 12.62 -6.82
C ASN A 105 9.90 13.33 -6.56
N GLU A 106 9.14 13.69 -7.61
CA GLU A 106 7.89 14.44 -7.53
C GLU A 106 6.69 13.50 -7.35
N LEU A 107 6.01 13.61 -6.21
CA LEU A 107 4.78 12.89 -5.88
C LEU A 107 3.57 13.81 -6.04
N HIS A 108 2.79 13.60 -7.10
CA HIS A 108 1.55 14.32 -7.36
C HIS A 108 0.35 13.42 -7.03
N LEU A 109 -0.56 13.88 -6.17
CA LEU A 109 -1.76 13.12 -5.76
C LEU A 109 -3.02 13.98 -5.83
N ASN A 110 -4.11 13.42 -6.34
CA ASN A 110 -5.45 13.99 -6.22
C ASN A 110 -6.16 13.34 -5.04
N GLU A 111 -6.74 14.15 -4.15
CA GLU A 111 -7.59 13.72 -3.05
C GLU A 111 -9.05 13.70 -3.50
N TYR A 112 -9.77 12.62 -3.20
CA TYR A 112 -11.21 12.52 -3.42
C TYR A 112 -11.95 12.28 -2.10
N THR A 113 -12.87 13.19 -1.76
CA THR A 113 -13.84 13.01 -0.69
C THR A 113 -15.12 12.41 -1.28
N LYS A 114 -15.47 11.18 -0.91
CA LYS A 114 -16.65 10.46 -1.44
C LYS A 114 -16.69 10.40 -2.98
N GLY A 115 -15.53 10.21 -3.61
CA GLY A 115 -15.39 10.18 -5.07
C GLY A 115 -15.35 11.55 -5.78
N VAL A 116 -15.56 12.66 -5.06
CA VAL A 116 -15.45 14.02 -5.60
C VAL A 116 -14.06 14.59 -5.32
N LEU A 117 -13.38 15.13 -6.33
CA LEU A 117 -12.07 15.77 -6.20
C LEU A 117 -12.14 16.93 -5.18
N SER A 118 -11.41 16.82 -4.07
CA SER A 118 -11.40 17.81 -2.98
C SER A 118 -10.05 18.51 -2.78
N ALA A 119 -8.93 17.92 -3.22
CA ALA A 119 -7.63 18.59 -3.22
C ALA A 119 -6.66 18.03 -4.28
N LYS A 120 -5.61 18.80 -4.56
CA LYS A 120 -4.40 18.36 -5.27
C LYS A 120 -3.20 18.52 -4.33
N CYS A 121 -2.34 17.51 -4.27
CA CYS A 121 -1.13 17.50 -3.46
C CYS A 121 0.07 17.42 -4.40
N VAL A 122 1.08 18.24 -4.13
CA VAL A 122 2.37 18.24 -4.84
C VAL A 122 3.46 18.18 -3.78
N LEU A 123 4.29 17.13 -3.81
CA LEU A 123 5.35 16.90 -2.85
C LEU A 123 6.63 16.44 -3.54
N GLU A 124 7.77 16.69 -2.91
CA GLU A 124 9.10 16.26 -3.34
C GLU A 124 9.71 15.34 -2.29
N SER A 125 10.42 14.30 -2.72
CA SER A 125 11.19 13.41 -1.82
C SER A 125 12.44 14.12 -1.29
N GLY A 126 12.53 14.23 0.03
CA GLY A 126 13.73 14.67 0.75
C GLY A 126 14.82 13.59 0.83
N GLN A 127 15.99 13.99 1.32
CA GLN A 127 17.13 13.09 1.59
C GLN A 127 16.92 12.21 2.84
N ASP A 128 15.94 12.55 3.66
CA ASP A 128 15.47 11.85 4.85
C ASP A 128 14.49 10.70 4.54
N GLY A 129 14.07 10.56 3.28
CA GLY A 129 13.04 9.60 2.84
C GLY A 129 11.60 10.10 3.02
N CYS A 130 11.40 11.32 3.52
CA CYS A 130 10.08 11.93 3.64
C CYS A 130 9.70 12.67 2.34
N TYR A 131 8.45 12.51 1.89
CA TYR A 131 7.85 13.42 0.91
C TYR A 131 7.32 14.66 1.62
N THR A 132 7.74 15.85 1.19
CA THR A 132 7.31 17.13 1.78
C THR A 132 6.79 18.06 0.68
N GLY A 133 5.72 18.80 0.95
CA GLY A 133 5.13 19.71 -0.04
C GLY A 133 3.83 20.36 0.42
N THR A 134 2.88 20.50 -0.52
CA THR A 134 1.67 21.32 -0.33
C THR A 134 0.41 20.64 -0.87
N MET A 135 -0.67 20.70 -0.09
CA MET A 135 -2.03 20.37 -0.50
C MET A 135 -2.83 21.65 -0.81
N TYR A 136 -3.38 21.72 -2.01
CA TYR A 136 -4.26 22.77 -2.53
C TYR A 136 -5.70 22.24 -2.59
N ASN A 137 -6.58 22.69 -1.70
CA ASN A 137 -7.98 22.28 -1.65
C ASN A 137 -8.79 23.00 -2.75
N THR A 138 -9.85 22.38 -3.25
CA THR A 138 -10.73 22.97 -4.28
C THR A 138 -11.56 24.16 -3.78
N ASP A 139 -11.60 24.40 -2.46
CA ASP A 139 -12.16 25.59 -1.82
C ASP A 139 -11.14 26.72 -1.59
N GLY A 140 -9.93 26.60 -2.16
CA GLY A 140 -8.87 27.60 -2.06
C GLY A 140 -8.01 27.54 -0.80
N ARG A 141 -8.31 26.66 0.17
CA ARG A 141 -7.44 26.46 1.34
C ARG A 141 -6.14 25.73 0.94
N VAL A 142 -5.02 26.19 1.47
CA VAL A 142 -3.69 25.62 1.20
C VAL A 142 -3.07 25.16 2.51
N PHE A 143 -2.50 23.95 2.52
CA PHE A 143 -1.86 23.36 3.70
C PHE A 143 -0.49 22.77 3.35
N PRO A 144 0.55 22.96 4.20
CA PRO A 144 1.75 22.14 4.11
C PRO A 144 1.41 20.67 4.36
N MET A 145 2.17 19.77 3.76
CA MET A 145 1.92 18.33 3.79
C MET A 145 3.24 17.56 3.88
N GLN A 146 3.27 16.49 4.67
CA GLN A 146 4.43 15.62 4.82
C GLN A 146 3.99 14.16 4.95
N LEU A 147 4.73 13.23 4.37
CA LEU A 147 4.60 11.78 4.52
C LEU A 147 6.00 11.17 4.71
N CYS A 148 6.21 10.43 5.79
CA CYS A 148 7.44 9.70 6.12
C CYS A 148 7.09 8.22 6.40
N GLU A 149 8.06 7.31 6.39
CA GLU A 149 7.88 5.93 6.88
C GLU A 149 7.80 5.93 8.43
#